data_AF-A0A957S9D9-F1
#
_entry.id   AF-A0A957S9D9-F1
#
_cell.length_a   1.000
_cell.length_b   1.000
_cell.length_c   1.000
_cell.angle_alpha   90.00
_cell.angle_beta   90.00
_cell.angle_gamma   90.00
#
_symmetry.space_group_name_H-M   'P 1'
#
loop_
_entity.id
_entity.type
_entity.pdbx_description
1 polymer ?
#
loop_
_entity_poly.entity_id
_entity_poly.type
_entity_poly.pdbx_seq_one_letter_code
_entity_poly.pdbx_strand_id
1 'polypeptide(L)'
;MKFLSISLVVVAVVLGGCVHSMRQVEVATQGAEVMPFDLEKTTHIFEKLDNGGLQQVIADDADDAEQIALIRQHLAEEAERFAQGNFHDPSMIHGEAMPGLHELVMGASKMHIEYSEIAEGGQILYTTDDAELVDAIHAWFDAQVSDHGAHAADHR
;
A
#
# COMPACT_ATOMS: atom_id res chain seq x y z
N MET A 1 -21.31 0.08 -61.92
CA MET A 1 -20.67 1.27 -61.30
C MET A 1 -21.50 1.63 -60.09
N LYS A 2 -21.03 1.75 -58.84
CA LYS A 2 -19.76 1.56 -58.11
C LYS A 2 -20.23 1.27 -56.67
N PHE A 3 -19.77 0.19 -56.04
CA PHE A 3 -19.97 0.00 -54.60
C PHE A 3 -18.99 0.90 -53.87
N LEU A 4 -19.49 1.74 -52.96
CA LEU A 4 -18.69 2.61 -52.11
C LEU A 4 -18.46 1.86 -50.79
N SER A 5 -17.23 1.40 -50.55
CA SER A 5 -16.84 0.81 -49.27
C SER A 5 -16.46 1.93 -48.30
N ILE A 6 -17.14 1.99 -47.16
CA ILE A 6 -16.77 2.84 -46.02
C ILE A 6 -15.93 1.97 -45.08
N SER A 7 -14.64 2.28 -44.95
CA SER A 7 -13.80 1.71 -43.89
C SER A 7 -14.00 2.51 -42.62
N LEU A 8 -14.59 1.87 -41.60
CA LEU A 8 -14.62 2.37 -40.23
C LEU A 8 -13.25 2.08 -39.59
N VAL A 9 -12.47 3.13 -39.33
CA VAL A 9 -11.26 3.03 -38.50
C VAL A 9 -11.71 3.22 -37.05
N VAL A 10 -11.72 2.14 -36.27
CA VAL A 10 -11.89 2.21 -34.83
C VAL A 10 -10.51 2.51 -34.22
N VAL A 11 -10.33 3.73 -33.74
CA VAL A 11 -9.18 4.10 -32.90
C VAL A 11 -9.49 3.63 -31.49
N ALA A 12 -8.82 2.56 -31.05
CA ALA A 12 -8.83 2.15 -29.65
C ALA A 12 -8.02 3.16 -28.84
N VAL A 13 -8.69 3.94 -27.99
CA VAL A 13 -8.03 4.85 -27.06
C VAL A 13 -7.43 4.02 -25.92
N VAL A 14 -6.12 4.05 -25.78
CA VAL A 14 -5.37 3.45 -24.67
C VAL A 14 -5.58 4.33 -23.43
N LEU A 15 -6.68 4.11 -22.69
CA LEU A 15 -7.04 4.89 -21.49
C LEU A 15 -6.40 4.36 -20.19
N GLY A 16 -5.73 3.20 -20.22
CA GLY A 16 -5.26 2.53 -18.99
C GLY A 16 -4.09 3.22 -18.29
N GLY A 17 -3.11 3.75 -19.05
CA GLY A 17 -1.88 4.30 -18.46
C GLY A 17 -2.06 5.65 -17.74
N CYS A 18 -2.95 6.51 -18.23
CA CYS A 18 -3.17 7.83 -17.63
C CYS A 18 -3.91 7.74 -16.28
N VAL A 19 -4.85 6.80 -16.14
CA VAL A 19 -5.66 6.66 -14.92
C VAL A 19 -4.81 6.18 -13.75
N HIS A 20 -3.90 5.24 -13.98
CA HIS A 20 -3.01 4.72 -12.93
C HIS A 20 -2.02 5.79 -12.44
N SER A 21 -1.48 6.59 -13.36
CA SER A 21 -0.62 7.73 -13.00
C SER A 21 -1.38 8.82 -12.23
N MET A 22 -2.64 9.11 -12.57
CA MET A 22 -3.45 10.08 -11.81
C MET A 22 -3.74 9.57 -10.39
N ARG A 23 -4.06 8.28 -10.25
CA ARG A 23 -4.27 7.63 -8.94
C ARG A 23 -3.02 7.74 -8.06
N GLN A 24 -1.85 7.42 -8.60
CA GLN A 24 -0.58 7.51 -7.86
C GLN A 24 -0.25 8.94 -7.43
N VAL A 25 -0.57 9.95 -8.24
CA VAL A 25 -0.40 11.37 -7.87
C VAL A 25 -1.34 11.77 -6.73
N GLU A 26 -2.60 11.31 -6.76
CA GLU A 26 -3.55 11.55 -5.66
C GLU A 26 -3.07 10.89 -4.37
N VAL A 27 -2.63 9.63 -4.43
CA VAL A 27 -2.05 8.89 -3.31
C VAL A 27 -0.82 9.59 -2.74
N ALA A 28 0.12 10.04 -3.58
CA ALA A 28 1.29 10.79 -3.11
C ALA A 28 0.89 12.12 -2.45
N THR A 29 -0.12 12.80 -2.98
CA THR A 29 -0.62 14.07 -2.42
C THR A 29 -1.27 13.86 -1.05
N GLN A 30 -2.15 12.87 -0.92
CA GLN A 30 -2.83 12.53 0.35
C GLN A 30 -1.84 11.93 1.35
N GLY A 31 -0.92 11.10 0.87
CA GLY A 31 0.15 10.49 1.63
C GLY A 31 1.01 11.52 2.36
N ALA A 32 1.31 12.67 1.75
CA ALA A 32 2.09 13.73 2.38
C ALA A 32 1.41 14.38 3.61
N GLU A 33 0.11 14.18 3.82
CA GLU A 33 -0.60 14.63 5.03
C GLU A 33 -0.57 13.59 6.16
N VAL A 34 -0.30 12.33 5.84
CA VAL A 34 -0.43 11.18 6.75
C VAL A 34 0.92 10.53 7.08
N MET A 35 1.75 10.32 6.06
CA MET A 35 3.11 9.79 6.18
C MET A 35 4.08 10.93 6.48
N PRO A 36 4.76 10.93 7.64
CA PRO A 36 5.60 12.05 8.05
C PRO A 36 6.99 12.04 7.39
N PHE A 37 7.27 11.05 6.55
CA PHE A 37 8.53 10.88 5.81
C PHE A 37 8.36 11.20 4.31
N ASP A 38 9.47 11.37 3.61
CA ASP A 38 9.50 11.73 2.19
C ASP A 38 9.35 10.48 1.32
N LEU A 39 8.24 10.40 0.57
CA LEU A 39 7.93 9.26 -0.28
C LEU A 39 8.97 9.08 -1.41
N GLU A 40 9.66 10.15 -1.83
CA GLU A 40 10.72 10.10 -2.85
C GLU A 40 12.06 9.57 -2.30
N LYS A 41 12.16 9.34 -0.99
CA LYS A 41 13.37 8.83 -0.31
C LYS A 41 13.12 7.53 0.42
N THR A 42 11.94 6.94 0.23
CA THR A 42 11.52 5.77 0.96
C THR A 42 10.87 4.77 0.05
N THR A 43 11.04 3.50 0.39
CA THR A 43 10.40 2.39 -0.30
C THR A 43 9.52 1.62 0.67
N HIS A 44 8.26 1.44 0.31
CA HIS A 44 7.33 0.54 1.00
C HIS A 44 7.49 -0.87 0.43
N ILE A 45 7.52 -1.88 1.29
CA ILE A 45 7.61 -3.27 0.88
C ILE A 45 6.47 -4.04 1.54
N PHE A 46 5.69 -4.73 0.72
CA PHE A 46 4.50 -5.47 1.15
C PHE A 46 4.64 -6.94 0.78
N GLU A 47 5.32 -7.70 1.62
CA GLU A 47 5.61 -9.12 1.37
C GLU A 47 4.47 -10.00 1.88
N LYS A 48 3.86 -10.79 0.99
CA LYS A 48 2.83 -11.76 1.36
C LYS A 48 3.45 -13.00 1.99
N LEU A 49 2.90 -13.43 3.13
CA LEU A 49 3.30 -14.65 3.83
C LEU A 49 2.13 -15.65 3.84
N ASP A 50 2.44 -16.95 3.99
CA ASP A 50 1.42 -18.03 4.00
C ASP A 50 0.35 -17.83 5.08
N ASN A 51 0.69 -17.18 6.19
CA ASN A 51 -0.20 -16.92 7.33
C ASN A 51 -0.43 -15.42 7.60
N GLY A 52 -0.22 -14.56 6.59
CA GLY A 52 -0.46 -13.11 6.69
C GLY A 52 0.45 -12.30 5.78
N GLY A 53 1.21 -11.36 6.34
CA GLY A 53 2.08 -10.48 5.55
C GLY A 53 3.05 -9.67 6.40
N LEU A 54 4.12 -9.18 5.77
CA LEU A 54 5.12 -8.30 6.34
C LEU A 54 5.13 -6.97 5.58
N GLN A 55 4.75 -5.89 6.25
CA GLN A 55 4.95 -4.52 5.77
C GLN A 55 6.29 -4.02 6.26
N GLN A 56 7.08 -3.42 5.38
CA GLN A 56 8.27 -2.66 5.74
C GLN A 56 8.18 -1.29 5.09
N VAL A 57 8.76 -0.30 5.75
CA VAL A 57 9.12 0.96 5.10
C VAL A 57 10.58 1.21 5.42
N ILE A 58 11.35 1.53 4.39
CA ILE A 58 12.79 1.76 4.50
C ILE A 58 13.17 3.09 3.88
N ALA A 59 14.19 3.73 4.44
CA ALA A 59 14.90 4.80 3.77
C ALA A 59 15.76 4.20 2.64
N ASP A 60 15.78 4.88 1.50
CA ASP A 60 16.61 4.47 0.34
C ASP A 60 18.10 4.73 0.60
N ASP A 61 18.41 5.70 1.45
CA ASP A 61 19.73 5.96 2.01
C ASP A 61 19.79 5.48 3.47
N ALA A 62 20.62 4.47 3.74
CA ALA A 62 20.78 3.89 5.06
C ALA A 62 21.41 4.85 6.09
N ASP A 63 22.00 5.96 5.63
CA ASP A 63 22.55 7.02 6.49
C ASP A 63 21.56 8.19 6.71
N ASP A 64 20.37 8.19 6.09
CA ASP A 64 19.33 9.21 6.30
C ASP A 64 18.58 8.96 7.63
N ALA A 65 19.25 9.35 8.72
CA ALA A 65 18.75 9.18 10.08
C ALA A 65 17.42 9.91 10.34
N GLU A 66 17.10 10.94 9.56
CA GLU A 66 15.81 11.66 9.67
C GLU A 66 14.68 10.79 9.14
N GLN A 67 14.80 10.27 7.91
CA GLN A 67 13.79 9.38 7.33
C GLN A 67 13.61 8.13 8.17
N ILE A 68 14.70 7.50 8.61
CA ILE A 68 14.66 6.29 9.46
C ILE A 68 13.88 6.55 10.75
N ALA A 69 14.10 7.69 11.41
CA ALA A 69 13.40 8.01 12.65
C ALA A 69 11.89 8.25 12.43
N LEU A 70 11.53 8.96 11.35
CA LEU A 70 10.14 9.24 10.98
C LEU A 70 9.37 7.97 10.63
N ILE A 71 10.00 7.07 9.86
CA ILE A 71 9.44 5.76 9.51
C ILE A 71 9.16 4.94 10.77
N ARG A 72 10.14 4.81 11.66
CA ARG A 72 10.01 4.01 12.89
C ARG A 72 8.89 4.53 13.78
N GLN A 73 8.83 5.85 13.96
CA GLN A 73 7.75 6.46 14.73
C GLN A 73 6.39 6.17 14.09
N HIS A 74 6.26 6.39 12.78
CA HIS A 74 5.00 6.18 12.07
C HIS A 74 4.52 4.72 12.15
N LEU A 75 5.39 3.74 11.84
CA LEU A 75 5.01 2.33 11.85
C LEU A 75 4.71 1.79 13.26
N ALA A 76 5.38 2.30 14.29
CA ALA A 76 5.04 1.95 15.67
C ALA A 76 3.61 2.41 16.02
N GLU A 77 3.28 3.65 15.65
CA GLU A 77 1.95 4.22 15.86
C GLU A 77 0.86 3.50 15.03
N GLU A 78 1.15 3.17 13.77
CA GLU A 78 0.24 2.40 12.91
C GLU A 78 -0.02 1.01 13.48
N ALA A 79 1.02 0.30 13.92
CA ALA A 79 0.85 -1.03 14.51
C ALA A 79 -0.07 -1.02 15.74
N GLU A 80 0.07 -0.02 16.62
CA GLU A 80 -0.81 0.16 17.77
C GLU A 80 -2.27 0.42 17.35
N ARG A 81 -2.49 1.21 16.31
CA ARG A 81 -3.82 1.50 15.77
C ARG A 81 -4.44 0.28 15.08
N PHE A 82 -3.68 -0.41 14.23
CA PHE A 82 -4.13 -1.59 13.49
C PHE A 82 -4.46 -2.75 14.42
N ALA A 83 -3.72 -2.95 15.51
CA ALA A 83 -4.05 -3.93 16.54
C ALA A 83 -5.44 -3.71 17.18
N GLN A 84 -5.99 -2.49 17.07
CA GLN A 84 -7.32 -2.11 17.56
C GLN A 84 -8.36 -2.02 16.44
N GLY A 85 -8.01 -2.41 15.21
CA GLY A 85 -8.87 -2.29 14.03
C GLY A 85 -9.02 -0.87 13.51
N ASN A 86 -8.17 0.07 13.94
CA ASN A 86 -8.18 1.44 13.45
C ASN A 86 -7.24 1.58 12.24
N PHE A 87 -7.79 1.45 11.04
CA PHE A 87 -7.07 1.63 9.76
C PHE A 87 -7.41 2.99 9.09
N HIS A 88 -7.64 4.03 9.89
CA HIS A 88 -8.02 5.35 9.38
C HIS A 88 -6.94 5.97 8.48
N ASP A 89 -5.66 5.83 8.81
CA ASP A 89 -4.55 6.39 8.04
C ASP A 89 -4.55 5.83 6.60
N PRO A 90 -4.57 4.49 6.39
CA PRO A 90 -4.79 3.91 5.06
C PRO A 90 -6.07 4.39 4.37
N SER A 91 -7.19 4.54 5.09
CA SER A 91 -8.45 4.97 4.48
C SER A 91 -8.42 6.43 4.00
N MET A 92 -7.64 7.29 4.64
CA MET A 92 -7.40 8.67 4.23
C MET A 92 -6.56 8.78 2.95
N ILE A 93 -5.59 7.90 2.76
CA ILE A 93 -4.69 7.89 1.59
C ILE A 93 -5.31 7.13 0.40
N HIS A 94 -5.95 6.01 0.66
CA HIS A 94 -6.37 5.07 -0.38
C HIS A 94 -7.88 5.04 -0.59
N GLY A 95 -8.64 5.63 0.33
CA GLY A 95 -10.10 5.58 0.35
C GLY A 95 -10.65 4.33 1.03
N GLU A 96 -11.85 4.48 1.58
CA GLU A 96 -12.58 3.44 2.34
C GLU A 96 -12.87 2.16 1.55
N ALA A 97 -12.79 2.21 0.21
CA ALA A 97 -13.07 1.08 -0.68
C ALA A 97 -11.80 0.31 -1.10
N MET A 98 -10.66 0.56 -0.45
CA MET A 98 -9.43 -0.18 -0.73
C MET A 98 -9.65 -1.69 -0.50
N PRO A 99 -9.26 -2.56 -1.44
CA PRO A 99 -9.40 -4.00 -1.28
C PRO A 99 -8.82 -4.51 0.05
N GLY A 100 -9.55 -5.39 0.73
CA GLY A 100 -9.16 -5.99 2.02
C GLY A 100 -9.37 -5.11 3.25
N LEU A 101 -9.44 -3.78 3.10
CA LEU A 101 -9.49 -2.84 4.23
C LEU A 101 -10.68 -3.09 5.17
N HIS A 102 -11.86 -3.37 4.60
CA HIS A 102 -13.06 -3.63 5.40
C HIS A 102 -12.90 -4.88 6.28
N GLU A 103 -12.39 -5.96 5.69
CA GLU A 103 -12.15 -7.23 6.37
C GLU A 103 -11.09 -7.08 7.46
N LEU A 104 -10.02 -6.31 7.22
CA LEU A 104 -8.99 -6.02 8.22
C LEU A 104 -9.56 -5.25 9.42
N VAL A 105 -10.39 -4.23 9.19
CA VAL A 105 -11.06 -3.46 10.26
C VAL A 105 -11.96 -4.37 11.11
N MET A 106 -12.79 -5.19 10.46
CA MET A 106 -13.75 -6.06 11.15
C MET A 106 -13.07 -7.26 11.83
N GLY A 107 -11.93 -7.72 11.28
CA GLY A 107 -11.20 -8.90 11.69
C GLY A 107 -10.04 -8.65 12.64
N ALA A 108 -9.74 -7.40 13.01
CA ALA A 108 -8.54 -7.04 13.78
C ALA A 108 -8.34 -7.88 15.06
N SER A 109 -9.42 -8.20 15.78
CA SER A 109 -9.35 -9.05 16.98
C SER A 109 -8.87 -10.49 16.76
N LYS A 110 -8.81 -10.94 15.50
CA LYS A 110 -8.31 -12.26 15.07
C LYS A 110 -6.91 -12.21 14.44
N MET A 111 -6.30 -11.02 14.37
CA MET A 111 -4.94 -10.84 13.88
C MET A 111 -3.99 -10.55 15.02
N HIS A 112 -2.75 -11.01 14.88
CA HIS A 112 -1.64 -10.52 15.67
C HIS A 112 -0.83 -9.55 14.83
N ILE A 113 -0.68 -8.33 15.34
CA ILE A 113 0.07 -7.23 14.73
C ILE A 113 1.29 -6.95 15.61
N GLU A 114 2.47 -7.06 15.04
CA GLU A 114 3.73 -6.87 15.76
C GLU A 114 4.65 -5.91 15.00
N TYR A 115 5.04 -4.82 15.66
CA TYR A 115 6.02 -3.87 15.15
C TYR A 115 7.45 -4.25 15.58
N SER A 116 8.43 -4.04 14.70
CA SER A 116 9.85 -4.08 15.05
C SER A 116 10.68 -3.10 14.21
N GLU A 117 11.78 -2.62 14.78
CA GLU A 117 12.76 -1.80 14.05
C GLU A 117 13.68 -2.67 13.18
N ILE A 118 14.06 -2.14 12.02
CA ILE A 118 15.13 -2.67 11.16
C ILE A 118 16.16 -1.56 10.90
N ALA A 119 17.35 -1.91 10.41
CA ALA A 119 18.46 -0.95 10.30
C ALA A 119 18.07 0.32 9.51
N GLU A 120 17.37 0.15 8.39
CA GLU A 120 16.98 1.20 7.45
C GLU A 120 15.56 1.76 7.69
N GLY A 121 14.87 1.35 8.74
CA GLY A 121 13.48 1.77 8.97
C GLY A 121 12.75 0.92 10.01
N GLY A 122 11.54 0.47 9.68
CA GLY A 122 10.70 -0.35 10.54
C GLY A 122 9.87 -1.36 9.75
N GLN A 123 9.25 -2.29 10.48
CA GLN A 123 8.40 -3.32 9.90
C GLN A 123 7.21 -3.65 10.80
N ILE A 124 6.10 -4.07 10.19
CA ILE A 124 4.90 -4.56 10.85
C ILE A 124 4.60 -5.96 10.31
N LEU A 125 4.58 -6.95 11.19
CA LEU A 125 4.16 -8.31 10.90
C LEU A 125 2.68 -8.48 11.21
N TYR A 126 1.93 -9.00 10.24
CA TYR A 126 0.53 -9.35 10.33
C TYR A 126 0.41 -10.87 10.28
N THR A 127 -0.16 -11.49 11.31
CA THR A 127 -0.38 -12.95 11.32
C THR A 127 -1.78 -13.32 11.78
N THR A 128 -2.34 -14.38 11.20
CA THR A 128 -3.65 -14.91 11.57
C THR A 128 -3.81 -16.36 11.12
N ASP A 129 -4.67 -17.11 11.81
CA ASP A 129 -5.09 -18.46 11.40
C ASP A 129 -6.38 -18.44 10.55
N ASP A 130 -6.99 -17.26 10.38
CA ASP A 130 -8.22 -17.07 9.60
C ASP A 130 -7.87 -16.85 8.12
N ALA A 131 -8.16 -17.84 7.27
CA ALA A 131 -7.82 -17.79 5.85
C ALA A 131 -8.44 -16.60 5.11
N GLU A 132 -9.65 -16.15 5.50
CA GLU A 132 -10.28 -14.98 4.89
C GLU A 132 -9.50 -13.69 5.19
N LEU A 133 -8.86 -13.61 6.37
CA LEU A 133 -8.01 -12.48 6.73
C LEU A 133 -6.64 -12.54 6.08
N VAL A 134 -6.08 -13.74 5.82
CA VAL A 134 -4.89 -13.86 4.99
C VAL A 134 -5.16 -13.31 3.59
N ASP A 135 -6.27 -13.73 2.96
CA ASP A 135 -6.68 -13.22 1.65
C ASP A 135 -6.90 -11.70 1.67
N ALA A 136 -7.47 -11.15 2.75
CA ALA A 136 -7.66 -9.71 2.92
C ALA A 136 -6.33 -8.94 3.04
N ILE A 137 -5.36 -9.45 3.81
CA ILE A 137 -4.01 -8.86 3.91
C ILE A 137 -3.36 -8.83 2.53
N HIS A 138 -3.46 -9.93 1.78
CA HIS A 138 -2.87 -10.03 0.45
C HIS A 138 -3.51 -9.06 -0.55
N ALA A 139 -4.84 -8.94 -0.53
CA ALA A 139 -5.56 -7.98 -1.38
C ALA A 139 -5.22 -6.53 -1.03
N TRP A 140 -5.07 -6.23 0.26
CA TRP A 140 -4.67 -4.92 0.74
C TRP A 140 -3.23 -4.57 0.33
N PHE A 141 -2.31 -5.52 0.46
CA PHE A 141 -0.92 -5.37 0.03
C PHE A 141 -0.79 -5.15 -1.49
N ASP A 142 -1.51 -5.94 -2.30
CA ASP A 142 -1.50 -5.77 -3.76
C ASP A 142 -2.06 -4.38 -4.16
N ALA A 143 -3.08 -3.89 -3.46
CA ALA A 143 -3.63 -2.56 -3.68
C ALA A 143 -2.63 -1.45 -3.29
N GLN A 144 -1.93 -1.60 -2.16
CA GLN A 144 -0.89 -0.67 -1.72
C GLN A 144 0.24 -0.57 -2.74
N VAL A 145 0.76 -1.70 -3.22
CA VAL A 145 1.83 -1.74 -4.24
C VAL A 145 1.37 -1.03 -5.52
N SER A 146 0.14 -1.26 -5.96
CA SER A 146 -0.46 -0.57 -7.11
C SER A 146 -0.54 0.95 -6.90
N ASP A 147 -1.03 1.37 -5.73
CA ASP A 147 -1.31 2.78 -5.41
C ASP A 147 -0.05 3.63 -5.18
N HIS A 148 0.99 3.04 -4.58
CA HIS A 148 2.27 3.72 -4.33
C HIS A 148 3.24 3.65 -5.52
N GLY A 149 3.01 2.74 -6.48
CA GLY A 149 3.74 2.71 -7.73
C GLY A 149 5.25 2.53 -7.54
N ALA A 150 6.05 3.50 -7.99
CA ALA A 150 7.51 3.41 -7.90
C ALA A 150 8.05 3.44 -6.46
N HIS A 151 7.23 3.86 -5.50
CA HIS A 151 7.59 3.91 -4.07
C HIS A 151 7.23 2.64 -3.31
N ALA A 152 6.77 1.59 -4.01
CA ALA A 152 6.42 0.32 -3.39
C ALA A 152 6.83 -0.91 -4.20
N ALA A 153 7.08 -2.01 -3.48
CA ALA A 153 7.36 -3.33 -4.04
C ALA A 153 6.67 -4.44 -3.22
N ASP A 154 6.45 -5.61 -3.83
CA ASP A 154 5.89 -6.80 -3.18
C ASP A 154 6.97 -7.72 -2.57
N HIS A 155 8.23 -7.36 -2.72
CA HIS A 155 9.41 -8.01 -2.13
C HIS A 155 10.60 -7.05 -2.10
N ARG A 156 11.63 -7.41 -1.33
CA ARG A 156 12.94 -6.76 -1.36
C ARG A 156 13.78 -7.19 -2.55
#